data_AF-A0A6I3W2R6-F1
#
_entry.id   AF-A0A6I3W2R6-F1
#
_cell.length_a   1.000
_cell.length_b   1.000
_cell.length_c   1.000
_cell.angle_alpha   90.00
_cell.angle_beta   90.00
_cell.angle_gamma   90.00
#
_symmetry.space_group_name_H-M   'P 1'
#
loop_
_entity.id
_entity.type
_entity.pdbx_description
1 polymer ?
#
loop_
_entity_poly.entity_id
_entity_poly.type
_entity_poly.pdbx_seq_one_letter_code
_entity_poly.pdbx_strand_id
1 'polypeptide(L)' 'MSVRIDKSHPVEYRTKKGVVVQIGFSWSPPLDVPVGATLTLAGSPPLMAYVEGDQWDSYEQAYQEAQQAAERWVGLMC' A
#
# COMPACT_ATOMS: atom_id res chain seq x y z
N MET A 1 0.00 -5.60 -21.75
CA MET A 1 0.84 -4.56 -21.11
C MET A 1 1.21 -5.06 -19.73
N SER A 2 2.50 -5.08 -19.39
CA SER A 2 3.00 -5.70 -18.16
C SER A 2 2.98 -4.69 -17.02
N VAL A 3 2.11 -4.91 -16.03
CA VAL A 3 2.09 -4.15 -14.76
C VAL A 3 3.42 -4.41 -14.05
N ARG A 4 4.20 -3.36 -13.81
CA ARG A 4 5.35 -3.43 -12.92
C ARG A 4 4.81 -3.30 -11.51
N ILE A 5 4.61 -4.42 -10.83
CA ILE A 5 4.37 -4.35 -9.39
C ILE A 5 5.75 -4.28 -8.76
N ASP A 6 6.03 -3.25 -7.96
CA ASP A 6 7.24 -3.22 -7.15
C ASP A 6 7.03 -4.15 -5.94
N LYS A 7 6.84 -5.44 -6.25
CA LYS A 7 6.72 -6.54 -5.29
C LYS A 7 8.03 -6.82 -4.58
N SER A 8 9.13 -6.23 -5.04
CA SER A 8 10.49 -6.55 -4.60
C SER A 8 10.89 -5.78 -3.34
N HIS A 9 10.33 -4.58 -3.13
CA HIS A 9 10.66 -3.72 -1.99
C HIS A 9 9.40 -3.05 -1.41
N PRO A 10 8.50 -3.81 -0.75
CA PRO A 10 7.40 -3.18 -0.02
C PRO A 10 7.97 -2.23 1.05
N VAL A 11 7.34 -1.07 1.19
CA VAL A 11 7.72 -0.08 2.21
C VAL A 11 7.10 -0.49 3.54
N GLU A 12 7.90 -0.58 4.59
CA GLU A 12 7.41 -0.82 5.93
C GLU A 12 6.86 0.46 6.55
N TYR A 13 5.62 0.40 7.02
CA TYR A 13 4.95 1.47 7.72
C TYR A 13 4.49 1.00 9.10
N ARG A 14 4.94 1.68 10.16
CA ARG A 14 4.47 1.43 11.52
C ARG A 14 3.30 2.37 11.83
N THR A 15 2.13 1.79 12.02
CA THR A 15 0.92 2.52 12.43
C THR A 15 1.05 3.11 13.84
N LYS A 16 0.20 4.08 14.19
CA LYS A 16 0.11 4.68 15.53
C LYS A 16 -0.21 3.66 16.63
N LYS A 17 -0.88 2.56 16.28
CA LYS A 17 -1.16 1.44 17.19
C LYS A 17 0.05 0.48 17.34
N GLY A 18 1.18 0.77 16.70
CA GLY A 18 2.41 -0.02 16.79
C GLY A 18 2.49 -1.22 15.84
N VAL A 19 1.44 -1.45 15.03
CA VAL A 19 1.38 -2.55 14.06
C VAL A 19 2.14 -2.17 12.79
N VAL A 20 3.00 -3.09 12.31
CA VAL A 20 3.79 -2.91 11.08
C VAL A 20 3.01 -3.44 9.89
N VAL A 21 2.74 -2.56 8.92
CA VAL A 21 2.09 -2.84 7.64
C VAL A 21 3.12 -2.70 6.52
N GLN A 22 3.19 -3.67 5.62
CA GLN A 22 3.98 -3.61 4.40
C GLN A 22 3.14 -3.06 3.26
N ILE A 23 3.60 -2.00 2.60
CA ILE A 23 2.92 -1.31 1.50
C ILE A 23 3.64 -1.62 0.19
N GLY A 24 3.02 -2.39 -0.70
CA GLY A 24 3.53 -2.68 -2.04
C GLY A 24 2.77 -1.90 -3.11
N PHE A 25 3.47 -1.06 -3.88
CA PHE A 25 2.86 -0.26 -4.95
C PHE A 25 2.79 -1.04 -6.27
N SER A 26 1.66 -0.88 -6.97
CA SER A 26 1.42 -1.40 -8.31
C SER A 26 1.56 -0.27 -9.33
N TRP A 27 2.28 -0.51 -10.42
CA TRP A 27 2.57 0.49 -11.44
C TRP A 27 2.18 -0.01 -12.83
N SER A 28 1.62 0.88 -13.64
CA SER A 28 1.37 0.61 -15.06
C SER A 28 2.36 1.43 -15.90
N PRO A 29 3.32 0.80 -16.60
CA PRO A 29 4.24 1.54 -17.48
C PRO A 29 3.47 2.30 -18.56
N PRO A 30 3.88 3.53 -18.94
CA PRO A 30 5.11 4.23 -18.56
C PRO A 30 4.95 5.20 -17.38
N LEU A 31 3.91 5.04 -16.56
CA LEU A 31 3.57 6.03 -15.52
C LEU A 31 4.60 6.03 -14.38
N ASP A 32 5.03 7.24 -14.01
CA ASP A 32 5.82 7.52 -12.80
C ASP A 32 4.93 7.68 -11.55
N VAL A 33 3.65 7.29 -11.64
CA VAL A 33 2.68 7.30 -10.55
C VAL A 33 2.09 5.90 -10.37
N PRO A 34 1.99 5.38 -9.12
CA PRO A 34 1.35 4.11 -8.88
C PRO A 34 -0.13 4.13 -9.29
N VAL A 35 -0.64 2.98 -9.71
CA VAL A 35 -2.07 2.77 -10.01
C VAL A 35 -2.81 2.05 -8.88
N GLY A 36 -2.12 1.71 -7.80
CA GLY A 36 -2.71 1.13 -6.59
C GLY A 36 -1.65 0.65 -5.61
N ALA A 37 -2.09 0.24 -4.42
CA ALA A 37 -1.23 -0.30 -3.38
C ALA A 37 -1.84 -1.54 -2.72
N THR A 38 -0.99 -2.46 -2.28
CA THR A 38 -1.37 -3.60 -1.44
C THR A 38 -0.78 -3.40 -0.04
N LEU A 39 -1.64 -3.45 0.96
CA LEU A 39 -1.28 -3.41 2.37
C LEU A 39 -1.22 -4.85 2.89
N THR A 40 -0.12 -5.24 3.51
CA THR A 40 0.08 -6.59 4.06
C THR A 40 0.43 -6.49 5.53
N LEU A 41 -0.28 -7.25 6.37
CA LEU A 41 0.10 -7.48 7.76
C LEU A 41 0.76 -8.84 7.91
N ALA A 42 1.93 -8.86 8.54
CA ALA A 42 2.63 -10.08 8.87
C ALA A 42 1.79 -10.93 9.85
N GLY A 43 1.54 -12.19 9.50
CA GLY A 43 0.70 -13.12 10.25
C GLY A 43 0.58 -14.48 9.56
N SER A 44 -0.15 -15.42 10.15
CA SER A 44 -0.51 -16.71 9.52
C SER A 44 -1.99 -17.01 9.73
N PRO A 45 -2.84 -16.85 8.69
CA PRO A 45 -2.50 -16.37 7.34
C PRO A 45 -2.19 -14.85 7.31
N PRO A 46 -1.38 -14.37 6.34
CA PRO A 46 -1.15 -12.95 6.16
C PRO A 46 -2.46 -12.26 5.75
N LEU A 47 -2.77 -11.15 6.40
CA LEU A 47 -3.92 -10.33 6.04
C LEU A 47 -3.48 -9.32 4.96
N MET A 48 -4.33 -9.13 3.96
CA MET A 48 -4.07 -8.24 2.84
C MET A 48 -5.26 -7.32 2.59
N ALA A 49 -4.99 -6.06 2.24
CA ALA A 49 -5.98 -5.10 1.78
C ALA A 49 -5.47 -4.36 0.54
N TYR A 50 -6.37 -3.91 -0.32
CA TYR A 50 -6.03 -3.19 -1.54
C TYR A 50 -6.50 -1.73 -1.46
N VAL A 51 -5.69 -0.83 -2.01
CA VAL A 51 -5.98 0.59 -2.15
C VAL A 51 -5.95 0.93 -3.63
N GLU A 52 -7.08 1.39 -4.16
CA GLU A 52 -7.19 1.86 -5.54
C GLU A 52 -6.42 3.17 -5.71
N GLY A 53 -5.64 3.27 -6.80
CA GLY A 53 -4.78 4.43 -7.08
C GLY A 53 -5.19 5.24 -8.30
N ASP A 54 -6.40 5.03 -8.84
CA ASP A 54 -6.89 5.69 -10.06
C ASP A 54 -6.94 7.22 -9.97
N GLN A 55 -6.84 7.79 -8.76
CA GLN A 55 -6.89 9.24 -8.49
C GLN A 55 -5.57 9.81 -7.97
N TRP A 56 -4.47 9.04 -7.99
CA TRP A 56 -3.18 9.55 -7.54
C TRP A 56 -2.50 10.34 -8.66
N ASP A 57 -2.08 11.56 -8.34
CA ASP A 57 -1.35 12.44 -9.24
C ASP A 57 0.18 12.36 -9.03
N SER A 58 0.62 11.75 -7.93
CA SER A 58 2.03 11.61 -7.57
C SER A 58 2.31 10.42 -6.67
N TYR A 59 3.57 9.96 -6.65
CA TYR A 59 4.01 8.94 -5.69
C TYR A 59 3.85 9.38 -4.23
N GLU A 60 4.07 10.66 -3.92
CA GLU A 60 3.92 11.19 -2.56
C GLU A 60 2.46 11.09 -2.09
N GLN A 61 1.51 11.48 -2.95
CA GLN A 61 0.08 11.32 -2.68
C GLN A 61 -0.28 9.85 -2.48
N ALA A 62 0.15 8.97 -3.40
CA ALA A 62 -0.07 7.53 -3.30
C ALA A 62 0.45 6.97 -1.96
N TYR A 63 1.61 7.42 -1.52
CA TYR A 63 2.21 7.02 -0.26
C TYR A 63 1.41 7.51 0.95
N GLN A 64 1.02 8.78 0.98
CA GLN A 64 0.22 9.35 2.07
C GLN A 64 -1.16 8.67 2.18
N GLU A 65 -1.84 8.43 1.06
CA GLU A 65 -3.14 7.75 1.04
C GLU A 65 -3.03 6.30 1.48
N ALA A 66 -1.99 5.58 1.04
CA ALA A 66 -1.73 4.21 1.49
C ALA A 66 -1.46 4.12 3.00
N GLN A 67 -0.73 5.09 3.59
CA GLN A 67 -0.53 5.17 5.03
C GLN A 67 -1.84 5.42 5.79
N GLN A 68 -2.68 6.34 5.31
CA GLN A 68 -3.98 6.60 5.92
C GLN A 68 -4.90 5.38 5.83
N ALA A 69 -4.88 4.68 4.70
CA ALA A 69 -5.61 3.43 4.52
C ALA A 69 -5.12 2.34 5.49
N ALA A 70 -3.80 2.23 5.69
CA ALA A 70 -3.21 1.31 6.67
C ALA A 70 -3.66 1.62 8.11
N GLU A 71 -3.64 2.89 8.52
CA GLU A 71 -4.15 3.32 9.84
C GLU A 71 -5.62 2.98 10.03
N ARG A 72 -6.46 3.26 9.03
CA ARG A 72 -7.89 2.94 9.07
C ARG A 72 -8.12 1.44 9.15
N TRP A 73 -7.42 0.67 8.33
CA TRP A 73 -7.54 -0.77 8.28
C TRP A 73 -7.18 -1.42 9.62
N VAL A 74 -6.03 -1.07 10.20
CA VAL A 74 -5.64 -1.49 11.55
C VAL A 74 -6.63 -0.97 12.61
N GLY A 75 -7.19 0.23 12.40
CA GLY A 75 -8.27 0.78 13.20
C GLY A 75 -9.53 -0.08 13.27
N LEU A 76 -9.90 -0.76 12.18
CA LEU A 76 -11.08 -1.63 12.10
C LEU A 76 -10.85 -3.03 12.70
N MET A 77 -9.58 -3.45 12.85
CA MET A 77 -9.23 -4.77 13.38
C MET A 77 -8.99 -4.80 14.90
N CYS A 78 -8.84 -3.63 15.54
CA CYS A 78 -8.52 -3.49 16.97
C CYS A 78 -9.45 -2.49 17.65
#